data_AF-A0A946M157-F1
#
_entry.id   AF-A0A946M157-F1
#
_cell.length_a   1.000
_cell.length_b   1.000
_cell.length_c   1.000
_cell.angle_alpha   90.00
_cell.angle_beta   90.00
_cell.angle_gamma   90.00
#
_symmetry.space_group_name_H-M   'P 1'
#
loop_
_entity.id
_entity.type
_entity.pdbx_description
1 polymer ?
#
loop_
_entity_poly.entity_id
_entity_poly.type
_entity_poly.pdbx_seq_one_letter_code
_entity_poly.pdbx_strand_id
1 'polypeptide(L)'
;MGEEQVTTSPIAEAYASKGCERAMQLGNRGPERLDKHGRLAKEILAAYHQSGFYVFTGVLSATEVGELALEFDQLLDNAPTGTGTDVDQHGRPSRFSGYYKFLEGQAGADAPAKVTCLSHPLMLSDGALKCRRFVVL
;
A
#
# COMPACT_ATOMS: atom_id res chain seq x y z
N MET A 1 21.18 1.29 -24.50
CA MET A 1 19.88 1.68 -23.89
C MET A 1 20.21 2.07 -22.46
N GLY A 2 20.23 3.37 -22.18
CA GLY A 2 20.71 3.91 -20.92
C GLY A 2 19.70 3.64 -19.81
N GLU A 3 20.18 3.11 -18.70
CA GLU A 3 19.45 3.13 -17.44
C GLU A 3 19.29 4.59 -17.04
N GLU A 4 18.05 5.09 -17.02
CA GLU A 4 17.74 6.39 -16.46
C GLU A 4 17.86 6.29 -14.94
N GLN A 5 19.07 6.55 -14.43
CA GLN A 5 19.31 6.65 -13.00
C GLN A 5 18.47 7.81 -12.45
N VAL A 6 17.47 7.47 -11.63
CA VAL A 6 16.74 8.44 -10.82
C VAL A 6 17.71 9.02 -9.78
N THR A 7 18.46 10.04 -10.17
CA THR A 7 19.36 10.77 -9.26
C THR A 7 18.51 11.61 -8.32
N THR A 8 18.26 11.09 -7.11
CA THR A 8 17.62 11.87 -6.04
C THR A 8 18.59 12.97 -5.60
N SER A 9 18.11 14.21 -5.46
CA SER A 9 18.96 15.34 -5.06
C SER A 9 19.50 15.12 -3.64
N PRO A 10 20.80 15.39 -3.38
CA PRO A 10 21.39 15.23 -2.05
C PRO A 10 20.69 16.10 -0.97
N ILE A 11 20.05 17.19 -1.39
CA ILE A 11 19.23 18.03 -0.48
C ILE A 11 17.94 17.31 -0.08
N ALA A 12 17.30 16.61 -1.02
CA ALA A 12 16.06 15.86 -0.76
C ALA A 12 16.33 14.68 0.19
N GLU A 13 17.45 13.97 0.01
CA GLU A 13 17.87 12.88 0.89
C GLU A 13 18.15 13.38 2.31
N ALA A 14 18.91 14.48 2.44
CA ALA A 14 19.20 15.08 3.75
C ALA A 14 17.91 15.56 4.46
N TYR A 15 16.97 16.13 3.71
CA TYR A 15 15.66 16.53 4.26
C TYR A 15 14.85 15.31 4.72
N ALA A 16 14.77 14.27 3.90
CA ALA A 16 14.04 13.03 4.20
C ALA A 16 14.63 12.32 5.42
N SER A 17 15.96 12.23 5.51
CA SER A 17 16.67 11.64 6.65
C SER A 17 16.35 12.37 7.95
N LYS A 18 16.50 13.71 7.98
CA LYS A 18 16.14 14.53 9.15
C LYS A 18 14.65 14.46 9.48
N GLY A 19 13.79 14.28 8.47
CA GLY A 19 12.36 14.02 8.65
C GLY A 19 12.11 12.69 9.34
N CYS A 20 12.79 11.63 8.89
CA CYS A 20 12.71 10.29 9.45
C CYS A 20 13.16 10.26 10.92
N GLU A 21 14.30 10.87 11.23
CA GLU A 21 14.82 10.97 12.61
C GLU A 21 13.80 11.61 13.55
N ARG A 22 13.21 12.75 13.14
CA ARG A 22 12.16 13.43 13.91
C ARG A 22 10.91 12.56 14.04
N ALA A 23 10.49 11.90 12.96
CA ALA A 23 9.32 11.03 12.96
C ALA A 23 9.48 9.84 13.92
N MET A 24 10.68 9.26 14.02
CA MET A 24 10.96 8.16 14.95
C MET A 24 10.90 8.58 16.43
N GLN A 25 11.04 9.89 16.72
CA GLN A 25 11.03 10.44 18.07
C GLN A 25 9.63 10.88 18.55
N LEU A 26 8.60 10.83 17.70
CA LEU A 26 7.25 11.33 18.03
C LEU A 26 6.52 10.50 19.10
N GLY A 27 6.99 9.29 19.40
CA GLY A 27 6.34 8.41 20.38
C GLY A 27 4.98 7.87 19.94
N ASN A 28 4.62 8.03 18.66
CA ASN A 28 3.34 7.61 18.08
C ASN A 28 3.44 6.28 17.31
N ARG A 29 4.29 5.37 17.78
CA ARG A 29 4.56 4.07 17.14
C ARG A 29 4.69 2.95 18.17
N GLY A 30 4.10 1.79 17.89
CA GLY A 30 4.19 0.62 18.77
C GLY A 30 3.17 -0.47 18.45
N PRO A 31 3.16 -1.59 19.18
CA PRO A 31 2.19 -2.65 18.98
C PRO A 31 0.78 -2.20 19.37
N GLU A 32 -0.23 -2.92 18.87
CA GLU A 32 -1.59 -2.75 19.38
C GLU A 32 -1.62 -3.14 20.88
N ARG A 33 -2.28 -2.30 21.68
CA ARG A 33 -2.62 -2.62 23.08
C ARG A 33 -4.06 -2.25 23.35
N LEU A 34 -4.76 -3.21 23.95
CA LEU A 34 -6.12 -3.03 24.45
C LEU A 34 -6.11 -2.96 25.99
N ASP A 35 -7.01 -2.14 26.54
CA ASP A 35 -7.30 -2.09 27.96
C ASP A 35 -8.15 -3.31 28.40
N LYS A 36 -8.41 -3.41 29.70
CA LYS A 36 -9.23 -4.48 30.29
C LYS A 36 -10.68 -4.54 29.77
N HIS A 37 -11.12 -3.55 29.00
CA HIS A 37 -12.44 -3.47 28.39
C HIS A 37 -12.39 -3.71 26.88
N GLY A 38 -11.24 -4.10 26.33
CA GLY A 38 -11.06 -4.33 24.90
C GLY A 38 -10.97 -3.04 24.07
N ARG A 39 -10.73 -1.88 24.69
CA ARG A 39 -10.57 -0.59 23.99
C ARG A 39 -9.11 -0.26 23.80
N LEU A 40 -8.76 0.53 22.79
CA LEU A 40 -7.38 1.01 22.64
C LEU A 40 -6.85 1.66 23.93
N ALA A 41 -5.61 1.30 24.28
CA ALA A 41 -4.96 1.81 25.47
C ALA A 41 -4.87 3.35 25.44
N LYS A 42 -5.06 3.99 26.59
CA LYS A 42 -5.21 5.46 26.69
C LYS A 42 -3.98 6.21 26.18
N GLU A 43 -2.79 5.63 26.37
CA GLU A 43 -1.52 6.15 25.90
C GLU A 43 -1.43 6.18 24.36
N ILE A 44 -2.02 5.20 23.68
CA ILE A 44 -2.09 5.16 22.20
C ILE A 44 -3.00 6.28 21.72
N LEU A 45 -4.16 6.45 22.35
CA LEU A 45 -5.09 7.54 22.05
C LEU A 45 -4.44 8.91 22.30
N ALA A 46 -3.71 9.08 23.41
CA ALA A 46 -3.02 10.32 23.72
C ALA A 46 -1.95 10.65 22.67
N ALA A 47 -1.13 9.68 22.27
CA ALA A 47 -0.14 9.84 21.20
C ALA A 47 -0.80 10.17 19.85
N TYR A 48 -1.91 9.50 19.51
CA TYR A 48 -2.70 9.82 18.33
C TYR A 48 -3.21 11.27 18.36
N HIS A 49 -3.78 11.72 19.47
CA HIS A 49 -4.28 13.10 19.60
C HIS A 49 -3.15 14.13 19.51
N GLN A 50 -1.96 13.82 20.01
CA GLN A 50 -0.81 14.72 19.97
C GLN A 50 -0.16 14.79 18.58
N SER A 51 -0.04 13.67 17.89
CA SER A 51 0.66 13.57 16.59
C SER A 51 -0.26 13.62 15.38
N GLY A 52 -1.57 13.45 15.55
CA GLY A 52 -2.57 13.35 14.48
C GLY A 52 -2.66 11.97 13.81
N PHE A 53 -1.76 11.04 14.16
CA PHE A 53 -1.74 9.66 13.68
C PHE A 53 -0.94 8.76 14.64
N TYR A 54 -1.14 7.45 14.56
CA TYR A 54 -0.36 6.43 15.27
C TYR A 54 0.00 5.29 14.32
N VAL A 55 1.24 4.78 14.40
CA VAL A 55 1.73 3.70 13.55
C VAL A 55 1.81 2.41 14.34
N PHE A 56 0.90 1.48 14.06
CA PHE A 56 0.98 0.15 14.66
C PHE A 56 2.11 -0.68 14.07
N THR A 57 2.84 -1.39 14.91
CA THR A 57 3.95 -2.27 14.52
C THR A 57 3.69 -3.71 14.93
N GLY A 58 4.07 -4.68 14.10
CA GLY A 58 3.92 -6.10 14.42
C GLY A 58 2.45 -6.57 14.45
N VAL A 59 1.55 -5.84 13.76
CA VAL A 59 0.14 -6.24 13.60
C VAL A 59 0.02 -7.42 12.64
N LEU A 60 0.84 -7.43 11.59
CA LEU A 60 0.94 -8.52 10.63
C LEU A 60 2.27 -9.24 10.83
N SER A 61 2.23 -10.56 10.73
CA SER A 61 3.43 -11.39 10.66
C SER A 61 4.17 -11.15 9.34
N ALA A 62 5.47 -11.46 9.32
CA ALA A 62 6.27 -11.37 8.09
C ALA A 62 5.71 -12.26 6.96
N THR A 63 5.10 -13.39 7.32
CA THR A 63 4.43 -14.29 6.36
C THR A 63 3.20 -13.61 5.74
N GLU A 64 2.32 -13.03 6.55
CA GLU A 64 1.13 -12.32 6.04
C GLU A 64 1.52 -11.13 5.17
N VAL A 65 2.57 -10.38 5.54
CA VAL A 65 3.11 -9.29 4.71
C VAL A 65 3.63 -9.83 3.38
N GLY A 66 4.33 -10.96 3.38
CA GLY A 66 4.83 -11.60 2.16
C GLY A 66 3.73 -12.10 1.24
N GLU A 67 2.67 -12.69 1.81
CA GLU A 67 1.49 -13.12 1.06
C GLU A 67 0.79 -11.92 0.40
N LEU A 68 0.58 -10.82 1.14
CA LEU A 68 -0.01 -9.59 0.61
C LEU A 68 0.82 -8.98 -0.53
N ALA A 69 2.15 -8.93 -0.37
CA ALA A 69 3.04 -8.42 -1.40
C ALA A 69 2.98 -9.27 -2.68
N LEU A 70 2.99 -10.60 -2.54
CA LEU A 70 2.86 -11.52 -3.66
C LEU A 70 1.53 -11.35 -4.39
N GLU A 71 0.42 -11.27 -3.66
CA GLU A 71 -0.89 -11.05 -4.27
C GLU A 71 -1.00 -9.69 -4.94
N PHE A 72 -0.40 -8.65 -4.37
CA PHE A 72 -0.32 -7.33 -4.98
C PHE A 72 0.42 -7.38 -6.32
N ASP A 73 1.57 -8.04 -6.38
CA ASP A 73 2.34 -8.20 -7.62
C ASP A 73 1.56 -9.02 -8.67
N GLN A 74 0.84 -10.06 -8.26
CA GLN A 74 -0.02 -10.84 -9.15
C GLN A 74 -1.20 -10.03 -9.71
N LEU A 75 -1.79 -9.16 -8.90
CA LEU A 75 -2.87 -8.26 -9.33
C LEU A 75 -2.38 -7.20 -10.30
N LEU A 76 -1.14 -6.71 -10.13
CA LEU A 76 -0.48 -5.84 -11.09
C LEU A 76 -0.17 -6.57 -12.39
N ASP A 77 0.35 -7.79 -12.33
CA ASP A 77 0.69 -8.58 -13.52
C ASP A 77 -0.54 -8.98 -14.36
N ASN A 78 -1.69 -9.19 -13.70
CA ASN A 78 -2.98 -9.48 -14.34
C ASN A 78 -3.84 -8.22 -14.57
N ALA A 79 -3.27 -7.03 -14.39
CA ALA A 79 -3.98 -5.80 -14.70
C ALA A 79 -4.31 -5.71 -16.20
N PRO A 80 -5.46 -5.11 -16.57
CA PRO A 80 -5.80 -4.92 -17.97
C PRO A 80 -4.80 -4.00 -18.66
N THR A 81 -4.61 -4.19 -19.96
CA THR A 81 -3.70 -3.37 -20.77
C THR A 81 -4.22 -1.95 -21.02
N GLY A 82 -5.52 -1.71 -20.80
CA GLY A 82 -6.14 -0.39 -20.91
C GLY A 82 -7.60 -0.32 -20.46
N THR A 83 -8.15 0.88 -20.45
CA THR A 83 -9.55 1.13 -20.11
C THR A 83 -10.49 0.36 -21.03
N GLY A 84 -11.40 -0.43 -20.45
CA GLY A 84 -12.37 -1.23 -21.20
C GLY A 84 -11.79 -2.48 -21.85
N THR A 85 -10.54 -2.84 -21.55
CA THR A 85 -9.95 -4.13 -21.93
C THR A 85 -10.22 -5.17 -20.83
N ASP A 86 -10.50 -6.40 -21.24
CA ASP A 86 -10.71 -7.54 -20.33
C ASP A 86 -9.50 -8.49 -20.32
N VAL A 87 -8.38 -8.09 -20.93
CA VAL A 87 -7.18 -8.92 -21.07
C VAL A 87 -5.94 -8.21 -20.54
N ASP A 88 -5.08 -8.97 -19.88
CA ASP A 88 -3.78 -8.52 -19.39
C ASP A 88 -2.70 -8.55 -20.49
N GLN A 89 -1.49 -8.11 -20.14
CA GLN A 89 -0.34 -8.06 -21.04
C GLN A 89 0.10 -9.44 -21.59
N HIS A 90 -0.32 -10.53 -20.94
CA HIS A 90 -0.03 -11.90 -21.35
C HIS A 90 -1.18 -12.51 -22.17
N GLY A 91 -2.22 -11.74 -22.47
CA GLY A 91 -3.41 -12.21 -23.18
C GLY A 91 -4.35 -13.07 -22.33
N ARG A 92 -4.18 -13.08 -21.01
CA ARG A 92 -5.07 -13.79 -20.08
C ARG A 92 -6.24 -12.88 -19.71
N PRO A 93 -7.43 -13.42 -19.39
CA PRO A 93 -8.52 -12.63 -18.83
C PRO A 93 -8.08 -11.90 -17.55
N SER A 94 -8.35 -10.60 -17.47
CA SER A 94 -8.13 -9.85 -16.23
C SER A 94 -9.23 -10.18 -15.24
N ARG A 95 -8.84 -10.61 -14.04
CA ARG A 95 -9.78 -11.09 -13.01
C ARG A 95 -10.73 -10.02 -12.50
N PHE A 96 -10.32 -8.75 -12.56
CA PHE A 96 -11.05 -7.62 -11.99
C PHE A 96 -11.14 -6.42 -12.94
N SER A 97 -11.23 -6.65 -14.26
CA SER A 97 -11.13 -5.60 -15.28
C SER A 97 -11.97 -4.35 -15.00
N GLY A 98 -13.20 -4.52 -14.51
CA GLY A 98 -14.12 -3.43 -14.14
C GLY A 98 -13.74 -2.60 -12.90
N TYR A 99 -12.71 -2.98 -12.14
CA TYR A 99 -12.30 -2.30 -10.91
C TYR A 99 -11.00 -1.49 -11.04
N TYR A 100 -10.25 -1.67 -12.12
CA TYR A 100 -9.02 -0.93 -12.35
C TYR A 100 -9.34 0.51 -12.78
N LYS A 101 -8.63 1.47 -12.18
CA LYS A 101 -8.59 2.85 -12.68
C LYS A 101 -7.26 3.07 -13.37
N PHE A 102 -7.30 3.78 -14.49
CA PHE A 102 -6.11 4.12 -15.27
C PHE A 102 -5.89 5.63 -15.26
N LEU A 103 -4.64 6.07 -15.46
CA LEU A 103 -4.37 7.48 -15.75
C LEU A 103 -4.89 7.81 -17.15
N GLU A 104 -5.79 8.78 -17.24
CA GLU A 104 -6.17 9.37 -18.53
C GLU A 104 -4.97 10.14 -19.12
N GLY A 105 -4.68 9.92 -20.41
CA GLY A 105 -3.72 10.75 -21.16
C GLY A 105 -2.28 10.25 -21.27
N GLN A 106 -1.95 9.03 -20.87
CA GLN A 106 -0.63 8.42 -21.17
C GLN A 106 -0.73 6.93 -21.49
N ALA A 107 -1.39 6.61 -22.60
CA ALA A 107 -1.06 5.41 -23.35
C ALA A 107 -0.57 5.90 -24.71
N GLY A 108 0.75 5.98 -24.89
CA GLY A 108 1.28 5.88 -26.25
C GLY A 108 0.84 4.54 -26.81
N ALA A 109 0.69 4.42 -28.14
CA ALA A 109 0.15 3.22 -28.79
C ALA A 109 0.87 1.89 -28.45
N ASP A 110 1.99 1.94 -27.73
CA ASP A 110 2.90 0.83 -27.43
C ASP A 110 3.30 0.75 -25.93
N ALA A 111 2.70 1.55 -25.04
CA ALA A 111 3.01 1.52 -23.60
C ALA A 111 1.82 0.99 -22.79
N PRO A 112 2.04 0.05 -21.84
CA PRO A 112 0.95 -0.50 -21.03
C PRO A 112 0.28 0.60 -20.20
N ALA A 113 -1.05 0.56 -20.10
CA ALA A 113 -1.78 1.56 -19.34
C ALA A 113 -1.34 1.57 -17.88
N LYS A 114 -1.11 2.75 -17.34
CA LYS A 114 -0.70 2.94 -15.95
C LYS A 114 -1.91 2.83 -15.03
N VAL A 115 -1.97 1.75 -14.25
CA VAL A 115 -2.96 1.55 -13.19
C VAL A 115 -2.72 2.54 -12.07
N THR A 116 -3.77 3.23 -11.62
CA THR A 116 -3.72 4.22 -10.54
C THR A 116 -4.24 3.69 -9.22
N CYS A 117 -5.14 2.72 -9.24
CA CYS A 117 -5.78 2.19 -8.05
C CYS A 117 -6.03 0.69 -8.17
N LEU A 118 -5.62 -0.04 -7.13
CA LEU A 118 -5.83 -1.48 -6.95
C LEU A 118 -6.63 -1.81 -5.69
N SER A 119 -7.30 -0.81 -5.09
CA SER A 119 -7.90 -0.96 -3.77
C SER A 119 -8.93 -2.10 -3.71
N HIS A 120 -9.86 -2.17 -4.67
CA HIS A 120 -10.89 -3.20 -4.67
C HIS A 120 -10.34 -4.59 -5.00
N PRO A 121 -9.52 -4.78 -6.06
CA PRO A 121 -8.88 -6.07 -6.31
C PRO A 121 -8.07 -6.59 -5.13
N LEU A 122 -7.32 -5.71 -4.45
CA LEU A 122 -6.53 -6.07 -3.28
C LEU A 122 -7.43 -6.43 -2.08
N MET A 123 -8.50 -5.68 -1.83
CA MET A 123 -9.44 -6.00 -0.73
C MET A 123 -10.20 -7.32 -0.93
N LEU A 124 -10.27 -7.82 -2.17
CA LEU A 124 -10.91 -9.08 -2.53
C LEU A 124 -9.93 -10.27 -2.56
N SER A 125 -8.64 -10.04 -2.29
CA SER A 125 -7.63 -11.09 -2.25
C SER A 125 -7.65 -11.86 -0.92
N ASP A 126 -7.16 -13.11 -0.95
CA ASP A 126 -7.21 -13.99 0.23
C ASP A 126 -6.30 -13.47 1.35
N GLY A 127 -5.12 -12.93 1.02
CA GLY A 127 -4.22 -12.28 1.95
C GLY A 127 -4.88 -11.11 2.69
N ALA A 128 -5.63 -10.25 1.98
CA ALA A 128 -6.35 -9.14 2.61
C ALA A 128 -7.48 -9.62 3.52
N LEU A 129 -8.17 -10.70 3.15
CA LEU A 129 -9.21 -11.31 3.98
C LEU A 129 -8.63 -11.95 5.25
N LYS A 130 -7.45 -12.58 5.18
CA LYS A 130 -6.75 -13.11 6.37
C LYS A 130 -6.33 -11.99 7.33
N CYS A 131 -5.95 -10.83 6.78
CA CYS A 131 -5.56 -9.65 7.55
C CYS A 131 -6.73 -8.87 8.18
N ARG A 132 -8.00 -9.27 7.94
CA ARG A 132 -9.21 -8.56 8.44
C ARG A 132 -9.39 -8.52 9.96
N ARG A 133 -8.46 -9.07 10.74
CA ARG A 133 -8.51 -8.97 12.21
C ARG A 133 -8.43 -7.52 12.72
N PHE A 134 -8.19 -6.53 11.84
CA PHE A 134 -7.91 -5.14 12.21
C PHE A 134 -8.69 -4.03 11.48
N VAL A 135 -9.82 -4.33 10.82
CA VAL A 135 -10.67 -3.27 10.23
C VAL A 135 -12.05 -3.27 10.86
N VAL A 136 -12.14 -2.81 12.12
CA VAL A 136 -13.30 -2.12 12.68
C VAL A 136 -12.82 -1.17 13.78
N LEU A 137 -12.48 0.07 13.42
CA LEU A 137 -12.57 1.25 14.30
C LEU A 137 -13.16 2.39 13.48
#